data_AF-A0A0R2V4N1-F1
#
_entry.id   AF-A0A0R2V4N1-F1
#
_cell.length_a   1.000
_cell.length_b   1.000
_cell.length_c   1.000
_cell.angle_alpha   90.00
_cell.angle_beta   90.00
_cell.angle_gamma   90.00
#
_symmetry.space_group_name_H-M   'P 1'
#
loop_
_entity.id
_entity.type
_entity.pdbx_description
1 polymer ?
#
loop_
_entity_poly.entity_id
_entity_poly.type
_entity_poly.pdbx_seq_one_letter_code
_entity_poly.pdbx_strand_id
1 'polypeptide(L)'
;MDRFISNQIRKKDLLLVFEKKYHIISPLWSNHQLEWISGVYQSYKDHEKYMIVLYLIKKTFDFYSKNLVKENFTEFFKKDFIEVDSFTIMEVSKAIDIAKESARRKINELEKSGAIKRANKRIIIDKSMFPFMRPDKSIIRISRFLSAISNILYQENILKHKFESIKIEDFIKNNFL
;
A
#
# COMPACT_ATOMS: atom_id res chain seq x y z
N MET A 1 9.47 -28.56 -29.49
CA MET A 1 9.41 -28.62 -28.01
C MET A 1 9.35 -27.18 -27.53
N ASP A 2 8.14 -26.62 -27.48
CA ASP A 2 7.92 -25.20 -27.23
C ASP A 2 8.27 -24.87 -25.79
N ARG A 3 9.35 -24.12 -25.60
CA ARG A 3 9.67 -23.49 -24.33
C ARG A 3 8.55 -22.49 -24.04
N PHE A 4 7.78 -22.71 -22.98
CA PHE A 4 6.89 -21.69 -22.40
C PHE A 4 7.74 -20.46 -22.05
N ILE A 5 7.88 -19.52 -22.99
CA ILE A 5 8.36 -18.19 -22.67
C ILE A 5 7.23 -17.56 -21.86
N SER A 6 7.42 -17.50 -20.55
CA SER A 6 6.58 -16.76 -19.62
C SER A 6 6.18 -15.41 -20.25
N ASN A 7 4.88 -15.13 -20.37
CA ASN A 7 4.34 -13.83 -20.82
C ASN A 7 4.60 -12.70 -19.80
N GLN A 8 5.49 -12.91 -18.82
CA GLN A 8 5.86 -11.92 -17.83
C GLN A 8 6.75 -10.84 -18.44
N ILE A 9 6.53 -9.61 -18.00
CA ILE A 9 7.36 -8.47 -18.36
C ILE A 9 8.73 -8.63 -17.68
N ARG A 10 9.82 -8.54 -18.46
CA ARG A 10 11.17 -8.66 -17.92
C ARG A 10 11.60 -7.32 -17.31
N LYS A 11 12.24 -7.38 -16.14
CA LYS A 11 12.78 -6.18 -15.44
C LYS A 11 13.70 -5.35 -16.34
N LYS A 12 14.55 -6.00 -17.14
CA LYS A 12 15.49 -5.32 -18.05
C LYS A 12 14.74 -4.47 -19.09
N ASP A 13 13.68 -5.01 -19.67
CA ASP A 13 12.90 -4.33 -20.71
C ASP A 13 12.13 -3.15 -20.11
N LEU A 14 11.58 -3.32 -18.90
CA LEU A 14 10.99 -2.22 -18.13
C LEU A 14 12.00 -1.11 -17.86
N LEU A 15 13.20 -1.45 -17.38
CA LEU A 15 14.22 -0.46 -17.05
C LEU A 15 14.59 0.39 -18.27
N LEU A 16 14.79 -0.25 -19.43
CA LEU A 16 15.07 0.44 -20.69
C LEU A 16 13.94 1.41 -21.09
N VAL A 17 12.68 1.03 -20.90
CA VAL A 17 11.55 1.93 -21.16
C VAL A 17 11.52 3.08 -20.17
N PHE A 18 11.76 2.82 -18.89
CA PHE A 18 11.81 3.86 -17.86
C PHE A 18 12.92 4.88 -18.13
N GLU A 19 14.09 4.43 -18.58
CA GLU A 19 15.19 5.29 -19.00
C GLU A 19 14.82 6.13 -20.22
N LYS A 20 14.29 5.50 -21.29
CA LYS A 20 13.92 6.18 -22.53
C LYS A 20 12.75 7.17 -22.37
N LYS A 21 11.78 6.83 -21.53
CA LYS A 21 10.54 7.59 -21.34
C LYS A 21 10.51 8.29 -19.98
N TYR A 22 11.66 8.52 -19.37
CA TYR A 22 11.78 9.11 -18.04
C TYR A 22 11.02 10.43 -17.92
N HIS A 23 11.12 11.30 -18.92
CA HIS A 23 10.44 12.60 -18.95
C HIS A 23 8.89 12.48 -18.90
N ILE A 24 8.32 11.35 -19.32
CA ILE A 24 6.88 11.07 -19.27
C ILE A 24 6.53 10.37 -17.95
N ILE A 25 7.32 9.37 -17.56
CA ILE A 25 7.03 8.50 -16.42
C ILE A 25 7.28 9.22 -15.09
N SER A 26 8.37 9.99 -15.00
CA SER A 26 8.80 10.64 -13.77
C SER A 26 7.75 11.60 -13.22
N PRO A 27 7.14 12.52 -14.00
CA PRO A 27 6.09 13.39 -13.49
C PRO A 27 4.85 12.62 -13.00
N LEU A 28 4.45 11.56 -13.71
CA LEU A 28 3.31 10.72 -13.31
C LEU A 28 3.57 10.04 -11.96
N TRP A 29 4.76 9.49 -11.77
CA TRP A 29 5.16 8.84 -10.53
C TRP A 29 5.35 9.84 -9.38
N SER A 30 6.06 10.94 -9.63
CA SER A 30 6.36 11.95 -8.61
C SER A 30 5.10 12.59 -8.06
N ASN A 31 4.11 12.89 -8.91
CA ASN A 31 2.81 13.40 -8.47
C ASN A 31 2.08 12.41 -7.55
N HIS A 32 2.10 11.11 -7.88
CA HIS A 32 1.54 10.09 -7.00
C HIS A 32 2.25 10.04 -5.65
N GLN A 33 3.59 10.08 -5.65
CA GLN A 33 4.38 10.08 -4.41
C GLN A 33 4.09 11.30 -3.54
N LEU A 34 4.04 12.51 -4.11
CA LEU A 34 3.78 13.74 -3.36
C LEU A 34 2.39 13.72 -2.72
N GLU A 35 1.37 13.30 -3.47
CA GLU A 35 0.00 13.14 -2.96
C GLU A 35 -0.08 12.12 -1.83
N TRP A 36 0.64 11.01 -1.97
CA TRP A 36 0.69 9.98 -0.93
C TRP A 36 1.37 10.50 0.34
N ILE A 37 2.56 11.11 0.22
CA ILE A 37 3.30 11.69 1.35
C ILE A 37 2.46 12.75 2.06
N SER A 38 1.81 13.64 1.31
CA SER A 38 0.93 14.68 1.86
C SER A 38 -0.25 14.07 2.64
N GLY A 39 -0.91 13.04 2.08
CA GLY A 39 -2.01 12.34 2.74
C GLY A 39 -1.58 11.60 4.02
N VAL A 40 -0.41 10.97 3.99
CA VAL A 40 0.22 10.30 5.15
C VAL A 40 0.40 11.30 6.30
N TYR A 41 0.97 12.47 6.00
CA TYR A 41 1.16 13.52 7.01
C TYR A 41 -0.17 14.02 7.57
N GLN A 42 -1.18 14.23 6.71
CA GLN A 42 -2.45 14.82 7.10
C GLN A 42 -3.15 14.07 8.24
N SER A 43 -2.98 12.75 8.29
CA SER A 43 -3.61 11.87 9.28
C SER A 43 -3.18 12.16 10.72
N TYR A 44 -1.88 12.36 10.94
CA TYR A 44 -1.29 12.46 12.29
C TYR A 44 -0.46 13.71 12.54
N LYS A 45 -0.25 14.52 11.50
CA LYS A 45 0.79 15.55 11.45
C LYS A 45 2.17 15.01 11.83
N ASP A 46 2.38 13.72 11.55
CA ASP A 46 3.57 12.94 11.88
C ASP A 46 3.62 11.71 10.97
N HIS A 47 4.61 11.67 10.07
CA HIS A 47 4.75 10.58 9.11
C HIS A 47 5.06 9.25 9.80
N GLU A 48 5.89 9.25 10.84
CA GLU A 48 6.31 8.03 11.50
C GLU A 48 5.13 7.36 12.20
N LYS A 49 4.21 8.13 12.80
CA LYS A 49 2.98 7.56 13.38
C LYS A 49 2.14 6.80 12.35
N TYR A 50 1.97 7.37 11.16
CA TYR A 50 1.27 6.68 10.09
C TYR A 50 2.02 5.42 9.66
N MET A 51 3.35 5.50 9.52
CA MET A 51 4.18 4.35 9.13
C MET A 51 4.10 3.21 10.15
N ILE A 52 4.02 3.51 11.45
CA ILE A 52 3.77 2.50 12.49
C ILE A 52 2.44 1.78 12.21
N VAL A 53 1.35 2.52 12.01
CA VAL A 53 0.04 1.91 11.74
C VAL A 53 0.05 1.10 10.44
N LEU A 54 0.64 1.65 9.37
CA LEU A 54 0.74 0.96 8.09
C LEU A 54 1.52 -0.36 8.22
N TYR A 55 2.61 -0.37 8.98
CA TYR A 55 3.37 -1.58 9.28
C TYR A 55 2.52 -2.63 10.00
N LEU A 56 1.74 -2.22 10.99
CA LEU A 56 0.84 -3.12 11.73
C LEU A 56 -0.24 -3.71 10.82
N ILE A 57 -0.85 -2.89 9.96
CA ILE A 57 -1.84 -3.36 8.97
C ILE A 57 -1.19 -4.34 7.98
N LYS A 58 -0.01 -4.00 7.46
CA LYS A 58 0.75 -4.88 6.56
C LYS A 58 1.03 -6.23 7.23
N LYS A 59 1.41 -6.24 8.50
CA LYS A 59 1.64 -7.49 9.27
C LYS A 59 0.37 -8.35 9.30
N THR A 60 -0.79 -7.73 9.52
CA THR A 60 -2.09 -8.43 9.43
C THR A 60 -2.38 -8.94 8.02
N PHE A 61 -2.08 -8.16 6.99
CA PHE A 61 -2.30 -8.57 5.59
C PHE A 61 -1.41 -9.76 5.20
N ASP A 62 -0.13 -9.73 5.59
CA ASP A 62 0.80 -10.85 5.38
C ASP A 62 0.28 -12.13 6.08
N PHE A 63 -0.35 -12.00 7.25
CA PHE A 63 -0.98 -13.12 7.95
C PHE A 63 -2.22 -13.65 7.20
N TYR A 64 -3.11 -12.77 6.75
CA TYR A 64 -4.29 -13.16 5.96
C TYR A 64 -3.91 -13.85 4.66
N SER A 65 -2.94 -13.31 3.93
CA SER A 65 -2.44 -13.88 2.68
C SER A 65 -1.87 -15.30 2.87
N LYS A 66 -1.07 -15.52 3.94
CA LYS A 66 -0.55 -16.86 4.28
C LYS A 66 -1.64 -17.88 4.60
N ASN A 67 -2.78 -17.42 5.11
CA ASN A 67 -3.92 -18.26 5.46
C ASN A 67 -5.00 -18.28 4.37
N LEU A 68 -4.68 -17.82 3.14
CA LEU A 68 -5.57 -17.78 1.98
C LEU A 68 -6.91 -17.07 2.23
N VAL A 69 -6.92 -16.12 3.17
CA VAL A 69 -8.08 -15.27 3.42
C VAL A 69 -8.18 -14.27 2.28
N LYS A 70 -9.29 -14.32 1.54
CA LYS A 70 -9.61 -13.39 0.46
C LYS A 70 -10.79 -12.53 0.88
N GLU A 71 -10.60 -11.21 0.86
CA GLU A 71 -11.69 -10.25 1.10
C GLU A 71 -11.56 -9.12 0.08
N ASN A 72 -12.71 -8.71 -0.48
CA ASN A 72 -12.72 -7.54 -1.35
C ASN A 72 -12.68 -6.25 -0.51
N PHE A 73 -12.41 -5.13 -1.19
CA PHE A 73 -12.29 -3.81 -0.59
C PHE A 73 -13.51 -3.43 0.26
N THR A 74 -14.72 -3.70 -0.24
CA THR A 74 -15.97 -3.36 0.46
C THR A 74 -16.12 -4.18 1.74
N GLU A 75 -15.88 -5.48 1.69
CA GLU A 75 -15.92 -6.39 2.85
C GLU A 75 -14.90 -5.99 3.91
N PHE A 76 -13.67 -5.71 3.49
CA PHE A 76 -12.61 -5.31 4.39
C PHE A 76 -12.95 -4.02 5.13
N PHE A 77 -13.42 -2.99 4.41
CA PHE A 77 -13.74 -1.69 5.00
C PHE A 77 -15.11 -1.63 5.69
N LYS A 78 -15.94 -2.67 5.59
CA LYS A 78 -17.20 -2.78 6.34
C LYS A 78 -16.99 -3.00 7.84
N LYS A 79 -15.88 -3.65 8.23
CA LYS A 79 -15.54 -3.87 9.65
C LYS A 79 -15.09 -2.54 10.28
N ASP A 80 -15.34 -2.33 11.56
CA ASP A 80 -14.94 -1.08 12.25
C ASP A 80 -13.49 -1.08 12.73
N PHE A 81 -12.88 -2.26 12.87
CA PHE A 81 -11.51 -2.40 13.36
C PHE A 81 -10.74 -3.48 12.58
N ILE A 82 -9.42 -3.47 12.76
CA ILE A 82 -8.50 -4.50 12.30
C ILE A 82 -7.86 -5.11 13.53
N GLU A 83 -7.96 -6.43 13.69
CA GLU A 83 -7.21 -7.13 14.73
C GLU A 83 -5.77 -7.33 14.24
N VAL A 84 -4.82 -6.92 15.06
CA VAL A 84 -3.39 -6.98 14.80
C VAL A 84 -2.77 -7.98 15.77
N ASP A 85 -1.91 -8.83 15.23
CA ASP A 85 -1.08 -9.70 16.05
C ASP A 85 -0.17 -8.88 16.99
N SER A 86 0.29 -9.51 18.05
CA SER A 86 1.24 -8.92 18.98
C SER A 86 2.48 -8.39 18.24
N PHE A 87 3.02 -7.27 18.73
CA PHE A 87 4.26 -6.70 18.21
C PHE A 87 5.11 -6.14 19.35
N THR A 88 6.41 -6.07 19.11
CA THR A 88 7.35 -5.42 20.03
C THR A 88 7.77 -4.04 19.51
N ILE A 89 8.16 -3.14 20.43
CA ILE A 89 8.70 -1.82 20.05
C ILE A 89 9.95 -1.98 19.16
N MET A 90 10.76 -3.03 19.40
CA MET A 90 11.95 -3.31 18.61
C MET A 90 11.61 -3.71 17.18
N GLU A 91 10.58 -4.54 16.98
CA GLU A 91 10.09 -4.89 15.64
C GLU A 91 9.67 -3.63 14.87
N VAL A 92 8.85 -2.77 15.48
CA VAL A 92 8.39 -1.53 14.86
C VAL A 92 9.56 -0.63 14.52
N SER A 93 10.45 -0.38 15.49
CA SER A 93 11.65 0.45 15.31
C SER A 93 12.53 -0.01 14.14
N LYS A 94 12.75 -1.32 13.99
CA LYS A 94 13.51 -1.88 12.87
C LYS A 94 12.74 -1.80 11.54
N ALA A 95 11.43 -2.04 11.56
CA ALA A 95 10.63 -2.11 10.35
C ALA A 95 10.47 -0.77 9.63
N ILE A 96 10.42 0.34 10.38
CA ILE A 96 10.26 1.68 9.82
C ILE A 96 11.51 2.56 9.98
N ASP A 97 12.62 1.97 10.43
CA ASP A 97 13.93 2.60 10.59
C ASP A 97 13.92 3.88 11.46
N ILE A 98 13.44 3.75 12.70
CA ILE A 98 13.46 4.83 13.70
C ILE A 98 14.06 4.37 15.02
N ALA A 99 14.56 5.32 15.82
CA ALA A 99 15.06 5.02 17.16
C ALA A 99 14.00 4.33 18.04
N LYS A 100 14.43 3.37 18.87
CA LYS A 100 13.55 2.58 19.75
C LYS A 100 12.71 3.46 20.68
N GLU A 101 13.29 4.53 21.22
CA GLU A 101 12.56 5.46 22.09
C GLU A 101 11.54 6.30 21.32
N SER A 102 11.87 6.73 20.10
CA SER A 102 10.91 7.39 19.20
C SER A 102 9.72 6.48 18.89
N ALA A 103 9.97 5.20 18.57
CA ALA A 103 8.93 4.21 18.36
C ALA A 103 8.05 4.06 19.60
N ARG A 104 8.65 3.90 20.79
CA ARG A 104 7.93 3.80 22.07
C ARG A 104 7.01 5.00 22.28
N ARG A 105 7.55 6.22 22.20
CA ARG A 105 6.80 7.46 22.39
C ARG A 105 5.62 7.57 21.43
N LYS A 106 5.84 7.29 20.14
CA LYS A 106 4.81 7.38 19.11
C LYS A 106 3.72 6.31 19.26
N ILE A 107 4.07 5.08 19.64
CA ILE A 107 3.09 4.04 19.97
C ILE A 107 2.21 4.50 21.14
N ASN A 108 2.81 5.06 22.20
CA ASN A 108 2.04 5.58 23.34
C ASN A 108 1.09 6.72 22.92
N GLU A 109 1.51 7.59 22.01
CA GLU A 109 0.65 8.66 21.48
C GLU A 109 -0.52 8.10 20.65
N LEU A 110 -0.29 7.06 19.85
CA LEU A 110 -1.32 6.34 19.10
C LEU A 110 -2.29 5.58 20.01
N GLU A 111 -1.80 5.06 21.14
CA GLU A 111 -2.64 4.44 22.16
C GLU A 111 -3.52 5.47 22.87
N LYS A 112 -2.96 6.62 23.24
CA LYS A 112 -3.70 7.73 23.87
C LYS A 112 -4.77 8.33 22.95
N SER A 113 -4.52 8.39 21.64
CA SER A 113 -5.51 8.87 20.68
C SER A 113 -6.61 7.85 20.36
N GLY A 114 -6.49 6.61 20.85
CA GLY A 114 -7.41 5.52 20.56
C GLY A 114 -7.24 4.92 19.16
N ALA A 115 -6.21 5.34 18.41
CA ALA A 115 -5.88 4.76 17.11
C ALA A 115 -5.42 3.30 17.23
N ILE A 116 -4.69 2.98 18.31
CA ILE A 116 -4.30 1.63 18.70
C ILE A 116 -4.94 1.36 20.07
N LYS A 117 -5.72 0.28 20.21
CA LYS A 117 -6.29 -0.12 21.50
C LYS A 117 -5.81 -1.52 21.85
N ARG A 118 -5.46 -1.73 23.12
CA ARG A 118 -5.14 -3.04 23.69
C ARG A 118 -6.36 -3.54 24.47
N ALA A 119 -6.98 -4.62 24.01
CA ALA A 119 -8.11 -5.26 24.69
C ALA A 119 -7.80 -6.74 24.93
N ASN A 120 -7.70 -7.16 26.19
CA ASN A 120 -7.59 -8.57 26.59
C ASN A 120 -6.63 -9.43 25.73
N LYS A 121 -5.37 -8.96 25.59
CA LYS A 121 -4.27 -9.55 24.78
C LYS A 121 -4.32 -9.31 23.26
N ARG A 122 -5.38 -8.70 22.73
CA ARG A 122 -5.51 -8.34 21.31
C ARG A 122 -5.20 -6.87 21.11
N ILE A 123 -4.54 -6.55 20.01
CA ILE A 123 -4.33 -5.17 19.59
C ILE A 123 -5.30 -4.90 18.45
N ILE A 124 -6.06 -3.81 18.54
CA ILE A 124 -6.98 -3.41 17.50
C ILE A 124 -6.61 -2.03 16.98
N ILE A 125 -6.73 -1.86 15.66
CA ILE A 125 -6.68 -0.57 14.99
C ILE A 125 -8.11 -0.18 14.69
N ASP A 126 -8.57 0.91 15.30
CA ASP A 126 -9.93 1.43 15.13
C ASP A 126 -10.02 2.24 13.84
N LYS A 127 -10.59 1.69 12.77
CA LYS A 127 -10.61 2.33 11.44
C LYS A 127 -11.36 3.66 11.41
N SER A 128 -12.28 3.90 12.35
CA SER A 128 -13.00 5.18 12.44
C SER A 128 -12.07 6.36 12.78
N MET A 129 -10.95 6.09 13.45
CA MET A 129 -9.92 7.09 13.78
C MET A 129 -9.04 7.44 12.57
N PHE A 130 -9.34 6.88 11.39
CA PHE A 130 -8.51 6.99 10.20
C PHE A 130 -9.33 7.19 8.91
N PRO A 131 -10.06 8.31 8.78
CA PRO A 131 -10.75 8.63 7.53
C PRO A 131 -9.78 8.68 6.33
N PHE A 132 -8.48 8.90 6.55
CA PHE A 132 -7.43 8.91 5.53
C PHE A 132 -6.76 7.55 5.27
N MET A 133 -7.04 6.49 6.05
CA MET A 133 -6.49 5.16 5.77
C MET A 133 -7.18 4.46 4.60
N ARG A 134 -8.44 4.80 4.33
CA ARG A 134 -9.15 4.22 3.19
C ARG A 134 -8.48 4.71 1.89
N PRO A 135 -7.83 3.85 1.11
CA PRO A 135 -6.94 4.28 0.04
C PRO A 135 -7.69 4.59 -1.26
N ASP A 136 -8.93 5.11 -1.22
CA ASP A 136 -9.75 5.29 -2.43
C ASP A 136 -9.03 6.14 -3.49
N LYS A 137 -8.53 7.32 -3.07
CA LYS A 137 -7.78 8.21 -3.97
C LYS A 137 -6.45 7.60 -4.40
N SER A 138 -5.81 6.83 -3.53
CA SER A 138 -4.54 6.16 -3.83
C SER A 138 -4.72 5.05 -4.88
N ILE A 139 -5.79 4.26 -4.78
CA ILE A 139 -6.18 3.24 -5.77
C ILE A 139 -6.43 3.91 -7.12
N ILE A 140 -7.20 4.98 -7.17
CA ILE A 140 -7.46 5.71 -8.43
C ILE A 140 -6.14 6.20 -9.06
N ARG A 141 -5.25 6.80 -8.26
CA ARG A 141 -3.97 7.34 -8.76
C ARG A 141 -3.04 6.23 -9.26
N ILE A 142 -2.88 5.14 -8.51
CA ILE A 142 -2.01 4.03 -8.94
C ILE A 142 -2.59 3.33 -10.17
N SER A 143 -3.91 3.17 -10.28
CA SER A 143 -4.55 2.62 -11.47
C SER A 143 -4.31 3.47 -12.71
N ARG A 144 -4.39 4.81 -12.58
CA ARG A 144 -4.06 5.75 -13.67
C ARG A 144 -2.60 5.64 -14.07
N PHE A 145 -1.69 5.59 -13.09
CA PHE A 145 -0.27 5.41 -13.34
C PHE A 145 0.01 4.10 -14.07
N LEU A 146 -0.51 2.97 -13.59
CA LEU A 146 -0.33 1.65 -14.21
C LEU A 146 -0.95 1.58 -15.61
N SER A 147 -2.10 2.23 -15.83
CA SER A 147 -2.71 2.35 -17.16
C SER A 147 -1.82 3.13 -18.13
N ALA A 148 -1.22 4.24 -17.68
CA ALA A 148 -0.29 5.02 -18.48
C ALA A 148 0.98 4.21 -18.82
N ILE A 149 1.57 3.53 -17.83
CA ILE A 149 2.72 2.64 -18.05
C ILE A 149 2.37 1.53 -19.03
N SER A 150 1.20 0.89 -18.88
CA SER A 150 0.74 -0.14 -19.80
C SER A 150 0.62 0.37 -21.24
N ASN A 151 0.12 1.57 -21.44
CA ASN A 151 0.05 2.19 -22.76
C ASN A 151 1.44 2.44 -23.36
N ILE A 152 2.39 2.93 -22.56
CA ILE A 152 3.78 3.12 -23.00
C ILE A 152 4.41 1.78 -23.40
N LEU A 153 4.23 0.73 -22.58
CA LEU A 153 4.77 -0.60 -22.87
C LEU A 153 4.13 -1.23 -24.10
N TYR A 154 2.85 -0.95 -24.37
CA TYR A 154 2.19 -1.36 -25.61
C TYR A 154 2.80 -0.65 -26.83
N GLN A 155 3.05 0.65 -26.75
CA GLN A 155 3.71 1.42 -27.81
C GLN A 155 5.16 0.94 -28.09
N GLU A 156 5.88 0.50 -27.06
CA GLU A 156 7.22 -0.07 -27.18
C GLU A 156 7.22 -1.57 -27.56
N ASN A 157 6.06 -2.14 -27.92
CA ASN A 157 5.86 -3.55 -28.30
C ASN A 157 6.27 -4.58 -27.21
N ILE A 158 6.28 -4.17 -25.94
CA ILE A 158 6.55 -5.06 -24.80
C ILE A 158 5.26 -5.74 -24.34
N LEU A 159 4.14 -5.03 -24.36
CA LEU A 159 2.81 -5.57 -24.08
C LEU A 159 2.00 -5.76 -25.36
N LYS A 160 1.17 -6.81 -25.39
CA LYS A 160 0.24 -7.09 -26.49
C LYS A 160 -1.02 -6.21 -26.47
N HIS A 161 -1.37 -5.67 -25.31
CA HIS A 161 -2.55 -4.81 -25.12
C HIS A 161 -2.31 -3.82 -24.00
N LYS A 162 -3.08 -2.73 -24.02
CA LYS A 162 -3.13 -1.73 -22.96
C LYS A 162 -4.20 -2.10 -21.91
N PHE A 163 -3.99 -1.65 -20.68
CA PHE A 163 -4.94 -1.80 -19.58
C PHE A 163 -5.63 -0.47 -19.28
N GLU A 164 -6.96 -0.49 -19.16
CA GLU A 164 -7.75 0.67 -18.76
C GLU A 164 -7.68 0.87 -17.24
N SER A 165 -7.56 2.13 -16.80
CA SER A 165 -7.51 2.46 -15.37
C SER A 165 -8.71 1.92 -14.58
N ILE A 166 -9.92 1.93 -15.14
CA ILE A 166 -11.12 1.44 -14.45
C ILE A 166 -11.00 -0.06 -14.15
N LYS A 167 -10.51 -0.85 -15.12
CA LYS A 167 -10.31 -2.30 -14.97
C LYS A 167 -9.24 -2.62 -13.94
N ILE A 168 -8.18 -1.82 -13.88
CA ILE A 168 -7.13 -1.95 -12.86
C ILE A 168 -7.69 -1.63 -11.46
N GLU A 169 -8.48 -0.57 -11.34
CA GLU A 169 -9.16 -0.22 -10.09
C GLU A 169 -10.09 -1.32 -9.61
N ASP A 170 -10.95 -1.85 -10.48
CA ASP A 170 -11.85 -2.96 -10.16
C ASP A 170 -11.07 -4.20 -9.76
N PHE A 171 -9.98 -4.51 -10.47
CA PHE A 171 -9.11 -5.63 -10.14
C PHE A 171 -8.50 -5.47 -8.74
N ILE A 172 -7.96 -4.31 -8.39
CA ILE A 172 -7.41 -4.03 -7.06
C ILE A 172 -8.50 -4.16 -5.98
N LYS A 173 -9.70 -3.61 -6.22
CA LYS A 173 -10.79 -3.66 -5.26
C LYS A 173 -11.32 -5.08 -5.03
N ASN A 174 -11.39 -5.89 -6.08
CA ASN A 174 -11.85 -7.28 -5.99
C ASN A 174 -10.79 -8.22 -5.40
N ASN A 175 -9.51 -7.85 -5.44
CA ASN A 175 -8.38 -8.63 -4.94
C ASN A 175 -7.59 -7.84 -3.88
N PHE A 176 -8.30 -7.23 -2.93
CA PHE A 176 -7.70 -6.31 -1.97
C PHE A 176 -6.84 -7.02 -0.92
N LEU A 177 -7.26 -8.22 -0.48
CA LEU A 177 -6.55 -9.13 0.43
C LEU A 177 -6.22 -10.48 -0.23
#